data_AF-A0A534YW02-F1
#
_entry.id   AF-A0A534YW02-F1
#
_cell.length_a   1.000
_cell.length_b   1.000
_cell.length_c   1.000
_cell.angle_alpha   90.00
_cell.angle_beta   90.00
_cell.angle_gamma   90.00
#
_symmetry.space_group_name_H-M   'P 1'
#
loop_
_entity.id
_entity.type
_entity.pdbx_description
1 polymer ?
#
loop_
_entity_poly.entity_id
_entity_poly.type
_entity_poly.pdbx_seq_one_letter_code
_entity_poly.pdbx_strand_id
1 'polypeptide(L)'
;MTAARVRRRSRPRGVSSLPAALAALAVSVSFTAALADLTRTEVILARFRRAATAALAAADGCLAGLVAATPPGWDFDAALAGPDGVAATPDDGTLVAPAGCSATARRPPGAATPARLLVTVDAAAAGGRRRLEAIVGRSRAPGVPALLWLGGAPAAGTIAGTLDVDGTDAADATAAALAALAAPADPVSLDAWLAGEGSHVATHGTVPPFTAPGAPLAALVGRLVAAGAGDVGALPLAGTLPGGLARVRGDLVVDAPLSGAGLLFVDGTLDIRSALDFTGLVVAAGGVRVQAGGSLAVGGALWIGWTGGSAAPVLMVDGTLRLRQSRAALDGVDRLLPLPRRPVLLGVKDLA
;
A
#
# COMPACT_ATOMS: atom_id res chain seq x y z
N MET A 1 -92.62 54.15 -48.69
CA MET A 1 -91.86 53.00 -49.25
C MET A 1 -90.69 53.61 -50.02
N THR A 2 -89.41 53.35 -49.77
CA THR A 2 -88.73 52.26 -49.08
C THR A 2 -87.32 52.77 -48.76
N ALA A 3 -86.81 52.44 -47.58
CA ALA A 3 -85.45 52.77 -47.16
C ALA A 3 -84.41 51.97 -47.95
N ALA A 4 -83.25 52.58 -48.22
CA ALA A 4 -82.01 51.87 -48.52
C ALA A 4 -80.84 52.54 -47.81
N ARG A 5 -80.68 52.22 -46.53
CA ARG A 5 -79.41 52.35 -45.80
C ARG A 5 -78.52 51.19 -46.21
N VAL A 6 -77.35 51.46 -46.80
CA VAL A 6 -76.27 50.46 -46.86
C VAL A 6 -74.95 51.08 -46.41
N ARG A 7 -74.65 50.75 -45.15
CA ARG A 7 -73.36 50.45 -44.50
C ARG A 7 -72.08 51.06 -45.10
N ARG A 8 -71.58 52.09 -44.41
CA ARG A 8 -70.14 52.35 -44.29
C ARG A 8 -69.46 51.08 -43.73
N ARG A 9 -68.55 50.49 -44.51
CA ARG A 9 -67.56 49.53 -44.02
C ARG A 9 -66.72 50.21 -42.94
N SER A 10 -66.92 49.82 -41.68
CA SER A 10 -65.97 50.09 -40.60
C SER A 10 -64.70 49.30 -40.87
N ARG A 11 -63.61 50.00 -41.21
CA ARG A 11 -62.26 49.45 -41.05
C ARG A 11 -62.11 49.01 -39.59
N PRO A 12 -61.67 47.77 -39.30
CA PRO A 12 -61.32 47.43 -37.93
C PRO A 12 -60.12 48.30 -37.52
N ARG A 13 -60.25 48.96 -36.37
CA ARG A 13 -59.18 49.73 -35.71
C ARG A 13 -58.07 48.74 -35.32
N GLY A 14 -57.04 48.61 -36.15
CA GLY A 14 -55.79 47.93 -35.81
C GLY A 14 -54.85 48.85 -35.03
N VAL A 15 -55.22 49.26 -33.82
CA VAL A 15 -54.39 50.16 -32.98
C VAL A 15 -54.01 49.54 -31.63
N SER A 16 -54.60 48.41 -31.24
CA SER A 16 -54.26 47.71 -29.99
C SER A 16 -53.27 46.54 -30.14
N SER A 17 -52.93 46.13 -31.36
CA SER A 17 -52.02 44.99 -31.60
C SER A 17 -50.54 45.35 -31.38
N LEU A 18 -50.16 46.59 -31.67
CA LEU A 18 -48.76 47.04 -31.62
C LEU A 18 -48.23 47.20 -30.18
N PRO A 19 -48.99 47.79 -29.22
CA PRO A 19 -48.57 47.84 -27.82
C PRO A 19 -48.50 46.45 -27.18
N ALA A 20 -49.45 45.57 -27.48
CA ALA A 20 -49.47 44.20 -26.98
C ALA A 20 -48.31 43.36 -27.55
N ALA A 21 -47.99 43.53 -28.85
CA ALA A 21 -46.83 42.89 -29.47
C ALA A 21 -45.50 43.38 -28.87
N LEU A 22 -45.36 44.69 -28.61
CA LEU A 22 -44.18 45.24 -27.95
C LEU A 22 -44.02 44.74 -26.51
N ALA A 23 -45.11 44.66 -25.74
CA ALA A 23 -45.09 44.11 -24.39
C ALA A 23 -44.69 42.62 -24.38
N ALA A 24 -45.27 41.82 -25.29
CA ALA A 24 -44.91 40.41 -25.43
C ALA A 24 -43.44 40.24 -25.84
N LEU A 25 -42.91 41.09 -26.71
CA LEU A 25 -41.52 41.05 -27.15
C LEU A 25 -40.56 41.48 -26.02
N ALA A 26 -40.90 42.51 -25.24
CA ALA A 26 -40.12 42.93 -24.07
C ALA A 26 -40.06 41.85 -22.98
N VAL A 27 -41.19 41.16 -22.71
CA VAL A 27 -41.25 40.03 -21.77
C VAL A 27 -40.43 38.85 -22.31
N SER A 28 -40.53 38.55 -23.60
CA SER A 28 -39.79 37.46 -24.24
C SER A 28 -38.28 37.71 -24.18
N VAL A 29 -37.82 38.93 -24.51
CA VAL A 29 -36.41 39.32 -24.42
C VAL A 29 -35.91 39.21 -22.98
N SER A 30 -36.65 39.76 -22.01
CA SER A 30 -36.30 39.67 -20.58
C SER A 30 -36.20 38.22 -20.11
N PHE A 31 -37.13 37.36 -20.53
CA PHE A 31 -37.13 35.94 -20.19
C PHE A 31 -35.95 35.19 -20.84
N THR A 32 -35.65 35.46 -22.12
CA THR A 32 -34.49 34.86 -22.80
C THR A 32 -33.16 35.32 -22.19
N ALA A 33 -33.05 36.58 -21.75
CA ALA A 33 -31.89 37.08 -21.03
C ALA A 33 -31.72 36.37 -19.67
N ALA A 34 -32.80 36.22 -18.91
CA ALA A 34 -32.78 35.50 -17.64
C ALA A 34 -32.40 34.00 -17.81
N LEU A 35 -32.90 33.35 -18.86
CA LEU A 35 -32.48 31.98 -19.21
C LEU A 35 -31.01 31.92 -19.63
N ALA A 36 -30.51 32.89 -20.38
CA ALA A 36 -29.10 32.97 -20.76
C ALA A 36 -28.18 33.15 -19.53
N ASP A 37 -28.58 33.99 -18.57
CA ASP A 37 -27.83 34.17 -17.32
C ASP A 37 -27.89 32.91 -16.44
N LEU A 38 -29.05 32.25 -16.35
CA LEU A 38 -29.18 31.00 -15.59
C LEU A 38 -28.32 29.89 -16.21
N THR A 39 -28.37 29.71 -17.53
CA THR A 39 -27.52 28.73 -18.23
C THR A 39 -26.04 29.05 -18.12
N ARG A 40 -25.64 30.33 -18.23
CA ARG A 40 -24.26 30.77 -17.99
C ARG A 40 -23.79 30.44 -16.58
N THR A 41 -24.64 30.68 -15.57
CA THR A 41 -24.35 30.38 -14.18
C THR A 41 -24.19 28.87 -13.96
N GLU A 42 -25.09 28.06 -14.50
CA GLU A 42 -25.00 26.59 -14.44
C GLU A 42 -23.73 26.05 -15.10
N VAL A 43 -23.34 26.58 -16.27
CA VAL A 43 -22.08 26.19 -16.94
C VAL A 43 -20.86 26.54 -16.08
N ILE A 44 -20.86 27.72 -15.45
CA ILE A 44 -19.78 28.14 -14.55
C ILE A 44 -19.72 27.22 -13.33
N LEU A 45 -20.86 26.94 -12.68
CA LEU A 45 -20.95 26.03 -11.54
C LEU A 45 -20.53 24.61 -11.91
N ALA A 46 -20.95 24.10 -13.05
CA ALA A 46 -20.54 22.78 -13.54
C ALA A 46 -19.03 22.71 -13.77
N ARG A 47 -18.42 23.77 -14.32
CA ARG A 47 -16.96 23.86 -14.47
C ARG A 47 -16.25 23.88 -13.13
N PHE A 48 -16.72 24.66 -12.16
CA PHE A 48 -16.16 24.68 -10.81
C PHE A 48 -16.29 23.33 -10.12
N ARG A 49 -17.44 22.65 -10.22
CA ARG A 49 -17.64 21.30 -9.66
C ARG A 49 -16.66 20.30 -10.27
N ARG A 50 -16.47 20.30 -11.60
CA ARG A 50 -15.49 19.42 -12.27
C ARG A 50 -14.06 19.68 -11.82
N ALA A 51 -13.66 20.96 -11.69
CA ALA A 51 -12.32 21.30 -11.22
C ALA A 51 -12.12 20.88 -9.75
N ALA A 52 -13.13 21.08 -8.91
CA ALA A 52 -13.11 20.67 -7.51
C ALA A 52 -13.03 19.15 -7.33
N THR A 53 -13.76 18.36 -8.14
CA THR A 53 -13.68 16.89 -8.09
C THR A 53 -12.35 16.38 -8.62
N ALA A 54 -11.80 16.99 -9.67
CA ALA A 54 -10.48 16.64 -10.20
C ALA A 54 -9.37 16.93 -9.20
N ALA A 55 -9.41 18.09 -8.53
CA ALA A 55 -8.44 18.45 -7.50
C ALA A 55 -8.57 17.56 -6.25
N LEU A 56 -9.79 17.15 -5.87
CA LEU A 56 -10.00 16.20 -4.76
C LEU A 56 -9.43 14.83 -5.11
N ALA A 57 -9.72 14.31 -6.29
CA ALA A 57 -9.18 13.04 -6.77
C ALA A 57 -7.64 13.06 -6.84
N ALA A 58 -7.04 14.20 -7.22
CA ALA A 58 -5.60 14.38 -7.18
C ALA A 58 -5.05 14.38 -5.75
N ALA A 59 -5.72 15.05 -4.81
CA ALA A 59 -5.33 15.06 -3.41
C ALA A 59 -5.42 13.66 -2.77
N ASP A 60 -6.51 12.92 -3.04
CA ASP A 60 -6.69 11.53 -2.60
C ASP A 60 -5.62 10.61 -3.19
N GLY A 61 -5.33 10.73 -4.49
CA GLY A 61 -4.27 9.99 -5.15
C GLY A 61 -2.89 10.27 -4.56
N CYS A 62 -2.61 11.54 -4.24
CA CYS A 62 -1.37 11.93 -3.57
C CYS A 62 -1.27 11.37 -2.15
N LEU A 63 -2.35 11.44 -1.36
CA LEU A 63 -2.40 10.85 -0.03
C LEU A 63 -2.20 9.33 -0.08
N ALA A 64 -2.89 8.64 -1.01
CA ALA A 64 -2.74 7.21 -1.20
C ALA A 64 -1.31 6.84 -1.59
N GLY A 65 -0.70 7.59 -2.50
CA GLY A 65 0.70 7.42 -2.89
C GLY A 65 1.67 7.61 -1.73
N LEU A 66 1.47 8.63 -0.89
CA LEU A 66 2.29 8.88 0.30
C LEU A 66 2.18 7.75 1.34
N VAL A 67 0.96 7.27 1.61
CA VAL A 67 0.73 6.15 2.54
C VAL A 67 1.35 4.87 1.98
N ALA A 68 1.21 4.60 0.68
CA ALA A 68 1.79 3.43 0.03
C ALA A 68 3.33 3.46 0.00
N ALA A 69 3.92 4.64 -0.20
CA ALA A 69 5.37 4.83 -0.21
C ALA A 69 6.00 4.79 1.20
N THR A 70 5.20 5.02 2.25
CA THR A 70 5.70 5.02 3.62
C THR A 70 6.13 3.60 4.03
N PRO A 71 7.41 3.38 4.41
CA PRO A 71 7.88 2.05 4.76
C PRO A 71 7.18 1.47 5.99
N PRO A 72 7.07 0.13 6.09
CA PRO A 72 6.66 -0.53 7.32
C PRO A 72 7.68 -0.24 8.43
N GLY A 73 7.21 -0.11 9.66
CA GLY A 73 8.05 0.28 10.80
C GLY A 73 7.29 0.30 12.12
N TRP A 74 7.92 0.81 13.18
CA TRP A 74 7.36 0.85 14.53
C TRP A 74 6.81 2.23 14.91
N ASP A 75 7.43 3.28 14.39
CA ASP A 75 7.11 4.69 14.62
C ASP A 75 7.10 5.44 13.27
N PHE A 76 7.02 6.78 13.30
CA PHE A 76 7.08 7.63 12.10
C PHE A 76 8.26 8.60 12.15
N ASP A 77 9.31 8.30 12.92
CA ASP A 77 10.37 9.26 13.19
C ASP A 77 11.15 9.61 11.91
N ALA A 78 11.40 8.64 11.03
CA ALA A 78 12.02 8.89 9.72
C ALA A 78 11.17 9.82 8.83
N ALA A 79 9.85 9.71 8.87
CA ALA A 79 8.97 10.61 8.11
C ALA A 79 8.91 12.01 8.73
N LEU A 80 9.13 12.12 10.04
CA LEU A 80 9.17 13.39 10.76
C LEU A 80 10.51 14.11 10.61
N ALA A 81 11.61 13.37 10.45
CA ALA A 81 12.94 13.91 10.17
C ALA A 81 13.09 14.46 8.75
N GLY A 82 12.10 14.27 7.88
CA GLY A 82 12.15 14.76 6.51
C GLY A 82 13.07 13.97 5.57
N PRO A 83 13.26 14.45 4.32
CA PRO A 83 14.00 13.74 3.28
C PRO A 83 15.49 13.51 3.56
N ASP A 84 16.16 14.39 4.33
CA ASP A 84 17.56 14.19 4.71
C ASP A 84 17.75 13.12 5.81
N GLY A 85 16.65 12.73 6.48
CA GLY A 85 16.61 11.71 7.52
C GLY A 85 17.23 12.16 8.85
N VAL A 86 17.51 13.45 9.02
CA VAL A 86 18.14 14.02 10.22
C VAL A 86 17.13 14.90 10.94
N ALA A 87 16.81 14.57 12.19
CA ALA A 87 15.88 15.38 12.97
C ALA A 87 16.47 16.77 13.29
N ALA A 88 15.58 17.75 13.50
CA ALA A 88 15.89 19.13 13.83
C ALA A 88 16.55 19.92 12.69
N THR A 89 16.20 19.58 11.46
CA THR A 89 16.61 20.27 10.23
C THR A 89 15.44 21.05 9.61
N PRO A 90 15.69 22.00 8.68
CA PRO A 90 14.63 22.81 8.09
C PRO A 90 13.59 22.03 7.26
N ASP A 91 13.92 20.82 6.80
CA ASP A 91 13.04 19.93 6.04
C ASP A 91 12.25 18.94 6.92
N ASP A 92 12.39 19.02 8.26
CA ASP A 92 11.57 18.28 9.22
C ASP A 92 10.08 18.34 8.84
N GLY A 93 9.46 17.16 8.79
CA GLY A 93 8.06 17.00 8.43
C GLY A 93 7.75 17.26 6.95
N THR A 94 8.71 17.52 6.07
CA THR A 94 8.47 17.57 4.63
C THR A 94 8.40 16.13 4.08
N LEU A 95 7.42 15.83 3.24
CA LEU A 95 7.31 14.52 2.59
C LEU A 95 7.60 14.63 1.09
N VAL A 96 8.26 13.62 0.54
CA VAL A 96 8.43 13.48 -0.91
C VAL A 96 7.07 13.08 -1.51
N ALA A 97 6.37 14.06 -2.08
CA ALA A 97 5.05 13.89 -2.67
C ALA A 97 5.12 13.60 -4.19
N PRO A 98 4.10 12.93 -4.76
CA PRO A 98 3.96 12.80 -6.21
C PRO A 98 3.87 14.15 -6.91
N ALA A 99 4.18 14.18 -8.21
CA ALA A 99 4.13 15.40 -9.01
C ALA A 99 2.74 16.06 -8.97
N GLY A 100 2.70 17.38 -8.82
CA GLY A 100 1.45 18.15 -8.71
C GLY A 100 0.89 18.26 -7.29
N CYS A 101 1.61 17.73 -6.30
CA CYS A 101 1.25 17.80 -4.88
C CYS A 101 2.42 18.26 -4.02
N SER A 102 2.09 18.83 -2.87
CA SER A 102 3.02 19.03 -1.75
C SER A 102 2.44 18.36 -0.51
N ALA A 103 3.30 17.82 0.35
CA ALA A 103 2.85 17.21 1.57
C ALA A 103 3.78 17.49 2.75
N THR A 104 3.17 17.65 3.91
CA THR A 104 3.86 17.81 5.18
C THR A 104 3.29 16.85 6.22
N ALA A 105 4.08 16.55 7.24
CA ALA A 105 3.79 15.62 8.30
C ALA A 105 4.16 16.26 9.64
N ARG A 106 3.34 16.02 10.65
CA ARG A 106 3.65 16.39 12.04
C ARG A 106 3.10 15.36 13.00
N ARG A 107 3.60 15.36 14.24
CA ARG A 107 2.98 14.57 15.31
C ARG A 107 1.58 15.11 15.60
N PRO A 108 0.53 14.27 15.59
CA PRO A 108 -0.78 14.70 16.05
C PRO A 108 -0.75 14.96 17.57
N PRO A 109 -1.66 15.80 18.09
CA PRO A 109 -1.78 16.01 19.53
C PRO A 109 -2.19 14.72 20.27
N GLY A 110 -1.78 14.61 21.53
CA GLY A 110 -2.11 13.50 22.43
C GLY A 110 -0.96 12.51 22.64
N ALA A 111 -1.28 11.30 23.10
CA ALA A 111 -0.29 10.28 23.41
C ALA A 111 0.52 9.84 22.18
N ALA A 112 1.82 9.59 22.40
CA ALA A 112 2.74 9.10 21.37
C ALA A 112 2.43 7.66 20.92
N THR A 113 1.77 6.88 21.78
CA THR A 113 1.36 5.50 21.50
C THR A 113 -0.17 5.39 21.42
N PRO A 114 -0.73 4.73 20.39
CA PRO A 114 -0.04 4.17 19.23
C PRO A 114 0.57 5.26 18.33
N ALA A 115 1.66 4.90 17.63
CA ALA A 115 2.34 5.81 16.70
C ALA A 115 1.37 6.29 15.62
N ARG A 116 1.30 7.62 15.46
CA ARG A 116 0.43 8.31 14.50
C ARG A 116 1.16 9.49 13.87
N LEU A 117 0.77 9.80 12.65
CA LEU A 117 1.29 10.91 11.85
C LEU A 117 0.10 11.72 11.33
N LEU A 118 0.16 13.04 11.46
CA LEU A 118 -0.81 13.94 10.85
C LEU A 118 -0.20 14.47 9.55
N VAL A 119 -0.75 14.03 8.43
CA VAL A 119 -0.28 14.38 7.09
C VAL A 119 -1.19 15.45 6.50
N THR A 120 -0.63 16.53 5.99
CA THR A 120 -1.34 17.52 5.19
C THR A 120 -0.90 17.38 3.74
N VAL A 121 -1.85 17.28 2.82
CA VAL A 121 -1.60 17.23 1.37
C VAL A 121 -2.30 18.41 0.71
N ASP A 122 -1.57 19.13 -0.13
CA ASP A 122 -2.11 20.16 -1.01
C ASP A 122 -1.91 19.69 -2.46
N ALA A 123 -2.99 19.63 -3.23
CA ALA A 123 -2.97 19.21 -4.62
C ALA A 123 -3.66 20.23 -5.54
N ALA A 124 -3.15 20.36 -6.76
CA ALA A 124 -3.75 21.22 -7.79
C ALA A 124 -3.95 20.44 -9.09
N ALA A 125 -5.19 20.39 -9.59
CA ALA A 125 -5.52 19.71 -10.84
C ALA A 125 -6.66 20.42 -11.58
N ALA A 126 -6.59 20.46 -12.92
CA ALA A 126 -7.60 21.06 -13.80
C ALA A 126 -8.02 22.50 -13.41
N GLY A 127 -7.11 23.27 -12.81
CA GLY A 127 -7.35 24.64 -12.32
C GLY A 127 -8.04 24.73 -10.95
N GLY A 128 -8.39 23.60 -10.33
CA GLY A 128 -8.83 23.52 -8.94
C GLY A 128 -7.65 23.28 -7.98
N ARG A 129 -7.86 23.54 -6.70
CA ARG A 129 -6.95 23.19 -5.60
C ARG A 129 -7.76 22.53 -4.49
N ARG A 130 -7.15 21.56 -3.80
CA ARG A 130 -7.72 20.92 -2.61
C ARG A 130 -6.64 20.65 -1.59
N ARG A 131 -6.99 20.85 -0.33
CA ARG A 131 -6.17 20.49 0.81
C ARG A 131 -6.84 19.42 1.65
N LEU A 132 -6.11 18.34 1.91
CA LEU A 132 -6.53 17.27 2.80
C LEU A 132 -5.66 17.25 4.05
N GLU A 133 -6.27 16.91 5.19
CA GLU A 133 -5.56 16.54 6.41
C GLU A 133 -5.95 15.12 6.81
N ALA A 134 -4.96 14.29 7.06
CA ALA A 134 -5.12 12.86 7.24
C ALA A 134 -4.36 12.37 8.47
N ILE A 135 -4.97 11.45 9.21
CA ILE A 135 -4.29 10.73 10.28
C ILE A 135 -3.84 9.38 9.73
N VAL A 136 -2.53 9.16 9.71
CA VAL A 136 -1.90 7.89 9.35
C VAL A 136 -1.45 7.21 10.64
N GLY A 137 -1.77 5.93 10.80
CA GLY A 137 -1.35 5.11 11.92
C GLY A 137 -0.61 3.86 11.45
N ARG A 138 -0.20 3.03 12.40
CA ARG A 138 0.35 1.70 12.12
C ARG A 138 -0.75 0.64 12.21
N SER A 139 -0.73 -0.34 11.30
CA SER A 139 -1.68 -1.45 11.32
C SER A 139 -1.64 -2.22 12.65
N ARG A 140 -2.76 -2.87 12.99
CA ARG A 140 -2.78 -3.80 14.12
C ARG A 140 -2.05 -5.11 13.81
N ALA A 141 -2.22 -5.61 12.59
CA ALA A 141 -1.53 -6.81 12.12
C ALA A 141 -0.02 -6.56 12.02
N PRO A 142 0.82 -7.45 12.57
CA PRO A 142 2.27 -7.36 12.50
C PRO A 142 2.81 -7.78 11.13
N GLY A 143 3.96 -7.24 10.76
CA GLY A 143 4.71 -7.63 9.56
C GLY A 143 4.08 -7.22 8.24
N VAL A 144 4.59 -7.82 7.17
CA VAL A 144 4.04 -7.74 5.80
C VAL A 144 2.97 -8.82 5.66
N PRO A 145 1.76 -8.51 5.17
CA PRO A 145 0.68 -9.49 5.01
C PRO A 145 0.89 -10.38 3.76
N ALA A 146 2.06 -11.01 3.67
CA ALA A 146 2.43 -11.95 2.63
C ALA A 146 3.28 -13.09 3.22
N LEU A 147 3.18 -14.27 2.62
CA LEU A 147 3.97 -15.44 3.03
C LEU A 147 5.43 -15.31 2.61
N LEU A 148 5.67 -14.82 1.40
CA LEU A 148 6.98 -14.48 0.88
C LEU A 148 7.07 -12.98 0.66
N TRP A 149 8.05 -12.32 1.28
CA TRP A 149 8.43 -10.96 0.93
C TRP A 149 9.81 -10.96 0.28
N LEU A 150 9.93 -10.30 -0.87
CA LEU A 150 11.18 -10.16 -1.62
C LEU A 150 11.61 -8.70 -1.68
N GLY A 151 12.89 -8.43 -1.42
CA GLY A 151 13.48 -7.09 -1.48
C GLY A 151 13.68 -6.54 -2.90
N GLY A 152 13.36 -7.33 -3.92
CA GLY A 152 13.46 -6.95 -5.33
C GLY A 152 12.61 -7.85 -6.21
N ALA A 153 12.62 -7.58 -7.52
CA ALA A 153 11.94 -8.44 -8.48
C ALA A 153 12.66 -9.81 -8.56
N PRO A 154 11.93 -10.95 -8.47
CA PRO A 154 12.51 -12.26 -8.67
C PRO A 154 12.95 -12.43 -10.14
N ALA A 155 14.03 -13.18 -10.35
CA ALA A 155 14.48 -13.56 -11.69
C ALA A 155 13.70 -14.79 -12.20
N ALA A 156 13.48 -14.86 -13.51
CA ALA A 156 12.84 -16.01 -14.13
C ALA A 156 13.70 -17.28 -14.04
N GLY A 157 13.06 -18.44 -13.87
CA GLY A 157 13.73 -19.74 -13.78
C GLY A 157 14.46 -19.94 -12.46
N THR A 158 14.02 -19.26 -11.40
CA THR A 158 14.60 -19.41 -10.07
C THR A 158 14.03 -20.59 -9.29
N ILE A 159 12.91 -21.18 -9.75
CA ILE A 159 12.28 -22.34 -9.15
C ILE A 159 12.39 -23.52 -10.13
N ALA A 160 13.47 -24.30 -10.01
CA ALA A 160 13.63 -25.56 -10.76
C ALA A 160 12.97 -26.75 -10.05
N GLY A 161 12.85 -26.68 -8.73
CA GLY A 161 12.18 -27.65 -7.87
C GLY A 161 10.70 -27.32 -7.68
N THR A 162 10.23 -27.27 -6.44
CA THR A 162 8.82 -26.99 -6.11
C THR A 162 8.68 -25.90 -5.06
N LEU A 163 7.80 -24.93 -5.30
CA LEU A 163 7.36 -23.91 -4.35
C LEU A 163 5.85 -24.06 -4.11
N ASP A 164 5.48 -24.40 -2.88
CA ASP A 164 4.09 -24.53 -2.43
C ASP A 164 3.77 -23.41 -1.42
N VAL A 165 2.72 -22.64 -1.68
CA VAL A 165 2.37 -21.44 -0.90
C VAL A 165 0.89 -21.47 -0.55
N ASP A 166 0.59 -21.67 0.74
CA ASP A 166 -0.77 -21.75 1.26
C ASP A 166 -1.10 -20.55 2.14
N GLY A 167 -1.91 -19.65 1.58
CA GLY A 167 -2.39 -18.42 2.19
C GLY A 167 -3.55 -18.62 3.16
N THR A 168 -3.90 -19.86 3.52
CA THR A 168 -4.95 -20.14 4.51
C THR A 168 -4.35 -20.60 5.82
N ASP A 169 -4.92 -20.15 6.93
CA ASP A 169 -4.55 -20.66 8.24
C ASP A 169 -5.41 -21.88 8.58
N ALA A 170 -4.80 -23.06 8.49
CA ALA A 170 -5.48 -24.32 8.79
C ALA A 170 -5.96 -24.42 10.26
N ALA A 171 -5.36 -23.65 11.17
CA ALA A 171 -5.73 -23.62 12.59
C ALA A 171 -6.74 -22.51 12.92
N ASP A 172 -6.88 -21.48 12.08
CA ASP A 172 -7.82 -20.38 12.22
C ASP A 172 -8.52 -20.05 10.90
N ALA A 173 -9.64 -20.73 10.63
CA ALA A 173 -10.45 -20.49 9.43
C ALA A 173 -11.06 -19.07 9.35
N THR A 174 -10.99 -18.27 10.42
CA THR A 174 -11.44 -16.87 10.42
C THR A 174 -10.32 -15.88 10.07
N ALA A 175 -9.06 -16.35 10.02
CA ALA A 175 -7.95 -15.52 9.62
C ALA A 175 -8.10 -15.09 8.16
N ALA A 176 -7.88 -13.80 7.90
CA ALA A 176 -7.80 -13.32 6.53
C ALA A 176 -6.60 -14.00 5.84
N ALA A 177 -6.82 -14.41 4.59
CA ALA A 177 -5.79 -15.02 3.78
C ALA A 177 -4.62 -14.05 3.52
N LEU A 178 -3.39 -14.57 3.60
CA LEU A 178 -2.20 -13.82 3.22
C LEU A 178 -1.97 -13.84 1.71
N ALA A 179 -1.25 -12.83 1.21
CA ALA A 179 -0.78 -12.85 -0.17
C ALA A 179 0.32 -13.91 -0.32
N ALA A 180 0.40 -14.52 -1.50
CA ALA A 180 1.52 -15.42 -1.79
C ALA A 180 2.86 -14.67 -1.71
N LEU A 181 2.89 -13.49 -2.33
CA LEU A 181 4.10 -12.72 -2.56
C LEU A 181 3.86 -11.21 -2.37
N ALA A 182 4.86 -10.53 -1.81
CA ALA A 182 4.95 -9.07 -1.84
C ALA A 182 6.38 -8.62 -2.13
N ALA A 183 6.54 -7.54 -2.89
CA ALA A 183 7.86 -6.97 -3.21
C ALA A 183 7.74 -5.48 -3.55
N PRO A 184 8.85 -4.71 -3.58
CA PRO A 184 8.86 -3.34 -4.11
C PRO A 184 8.55 -3.26 -5.62
N ALA A 185 8.52 -4.39 -6.31
CA ALA A 185 8.21 -4.48 -7.73
C ALA A 185 6.71 -4.25 -8.02
N ASP A 186 6.42 -3.95 -9.28
CA ASP A 186 5.06 -3.82 -9.79
C ASP A 186 4.30 -5.16 -9.71
N PRO A 187 3.03 -5.20 -9.25
CA PRO A 187 2.32 -6.46 -9.04
C PRO A 187 2.11 -7.25 -10.33
N VAL A 188 1.96 -6.59 -11.48
CA VAL A 188 1.81 -7.28 -12.78
C VAL A 188 3.09 -8.06 -13.12
N SER A 189 4.26 -7.53 -12.75
CA SER A 189 5.53 -8.24 -12.93
C SER A 189 5.65 -9.45 -12.00
N LEU A 190 5.09 -9.36 -10.79
CA LEU A 190 5.04 -10.47 -9.84
C LEU A 190 4.09 -11.57 -10.32
N ASP A 191 2.91 -11.20 -10.83
CA ASP A 191 1.96 -12.12 -11.45
C ASP A 191 2.58 -12.81 -12.68
N ALA A 192 3.26 -12.04 -13.53
CA ALA A 192 3.95 -12.59 -14.70
C ALA A 192 5.08 -13.57 -14.31
N TRP A 193 5.82 -13.28 -13.23
CA TRP A 193 6.83 -14.19 -12.71
C TRP A 193 6.19 -15.50 -12.20
N LEU A 194 5.16 -15.41 -11.35
CA LEU A 194 4.44 -16.60 -10.84
C LEU A 194 3.89 -17.47 -11.98
N ALA A 195 3.30 -16.84 -13.01
CA ALA A 195 2.81 -17.55 -14.19
C ALA A 195 3.96 -18.17 -15.02
N GLY A 196 5.11 -17.49 -15.09
CA GLY A 196 6.30 -17.92 -15.82
C GLY A 196 7.01 -19.13 -15.20
N GLU A 197 6.99 -19.27 -13.87
CA GLU A 197 7.52 -20.47 -13.19
C GLU A 197 6.60 -21.70 -13.38
N GLY A 198 5.37 -21.51 -13.88
CA GLY A 198 4.50 -22.58 -14.34
C GLY A 198 4.18 -23.63 -13.27
N SER A 199 4.34 -24.91 -13.59
CA SER A 199 4.00 -26.03 -12.68
C SER A 199 4.93 -26.17 -11.48
N HIS A 200 6.02 -25.39 -11.41
CA HIS A 200 6.94 -25.39 -10.27
C HIS A 200 6.37 -24.66 -9.07
N VAL A 201 5.37 -23.79 -9.26
CA VAL A 201 4.74 -23.00 -8.20
C VAL A 201 3.28 -23.39 -8.04
N ALA A 202 2.88 -23.72 -6.82
CA ALA A 202 1.50 -23.94 -6.43
C ALA A 202 1.10 -22.89 -5.38
N THR A 203 -0.04 -22.23 -5.61
CA THR A 203 -0.63 -21.28 -4.66
C THR A 203 -2.02 -21.73 -4.26
N HIS A 204 -2.31 -21.69 -2.95
CA HIS A 204 -3.57 -22.18 -2.38
C HIS A 204 -4.17 -21.12 -1.48
N GLY A 205 -5.41 -20.70 -1.79
CA GLY A 205 -6.18 -19.76 -0.97
C GLY A 205 -5.47 -18.44 -0.64
N THR A 206 -4.53 -18.00 -1.48
CA THR A 206 -3.80 -16.73 -1.34
C THR A 206 -4.56 -15.58 -1.97
N VAL A 207 -4.42 -14.37 -1.43
CA VAL A 207 -4.79 -13.15 -2.16
C VAL A 207 -3.72 -12.79 -3.20
N PRO A 208 -4.06 -11.98 -4.23
CA PRO A 208 -3.09 -11.60 -5.26
C PRO A 208 -1.84 -10.91 -4.70
N PRO A 209 -0.69 -11.04 -5.39
CA PRO A 209 0.52 -10.29 -5.07
C PRO A 209 0.28 -8.78 -5.02
N PHE A 210 1.07 -8.07 -4.21
CA PHE A 210 0.95 -6.63 -4.09
C PHE A 210 2.31 -5.96 -3.88
N THR A 211 2.37 -4.67 -4.21
CA THR A 211 3.57 -3.87 -3.96
C THR A 211 3.71 -3.56 -2.48
N ALA A 212 4.87 -3.91 -1.91
CA ALA A 212 5.22 -3.61 -0.53
C ALA A 212 6.63 -2.99 -0.49
N PRO A 213 6.82 -1.85 0.20
CA PRO A 213 8.15 -1.31 0.44
C PRO A 213 9.08 -2.30 1.16
N GLY A 214 10.37 -2.01 1.13
CA GLY A 214 11.42 -2.65 1.94
C GLY A 214 10.99 -2.94 3.38
N ALA A 215 11.05 -4.19 3.83
CA ALA A 215 11.05 -4.46 5.27
C ALA A 215 12.27 -3.76 5.90
N PRO A 216 12.14 -3.11 7.07
CA PRO A 216 13.23 -2.33 7.68
C PRO A 216 14.26 -3.25 8.36
N LEU A 217 14.97 -4.05 7.55
CA LEU A 217 15.84 -5.13 8.03
C LEU A 217 16.95 -4.65 8.96
N ALA A 218 17.62 -3.54 8.63
CA ALA A 218 18.67 -2.98 9.49
C ALA A 218 18.15 -2.60 10.89
N ALA A 219 16.97 -1.98 10.95
CA ALA A 219 16.32 -1.64 12.21
C ALA A 219 15.81 -2.89 12.96
N LEU A 220 15.34 -3.91 12.23
CA LEU A 220 14.97 -5.20 12.80
C LEU A 220 16.18 -5.87 13.47
N VAL A 221 17.35 -5.86 12.81
CA VAL A 221 18.61 -6.35 13.39
C VAL A 221 18.96 -5.59 14.66
N GLY A 222 18.92 -4.25 14.62
CA GLY A 222 19.21 -3.43 15.81
C GLY A 222 18.32 -3.79 17.01
N ARG A 223 17.03 -4.01 16.76
CA ARG A 223 16.07 -4.44 17.78
C ARG A 223 16.30 -5.87 18.25
N LEU A 224 16.64 -6.79 17.34
CA LEU A 224 16.96 -8.18 17.65
C LEU A 224 18.18 -8.27 18.58
N VAL A 225 19.23 -7.49 18.30
CA VAL A 225 20.42 -7.38 19.15
C VAL A 225 20.06 -6.78 20.51
N ALA A 226 19.27 -5.70 20.54
CA ALA A 226 18.83 -5.08 21.79
C ALA A 226 17.97 -6.01 22.65
N ALA A 227 17.21 -6.92 22.03
CA ALA A 227 16.44 -7.95 22.72
C ALA A 227 17.29 -9.14 23.22
N GLY A 228 18.61 -9.12 22.99
CA GLY A 228 19.52 -10.16 23.45
C GLY A 228 19.41 -11.46 22.66
N ALA A 229 19.01 -11.41 21.39
CA ALA A 229 18.99 -12.60 20.54
C ALA A 229 20.35 -13.30 20.54
N GLY A 230 20.32 -14.62 20.63
CA GLY A 230 21.54 -15.42 20.56
C GLY A 230 22.19 -15.26 19.19
N ASP A 231 23.47 -14.85 19.17
CA ASP A 231 24.31 -15.04 17.98
C ASP A 231 24.60 -16.54 17.89
N VAL A 232 24.00 -17.21 16.89
CA VAL A 232 24.10 -18.66 16.72
C VAL A 232 24.92 -18.96 15.47
N GLY A 233 25.99 -19.76 15.62
CA GLY A 233 26.78 -20.24 14.48
C GLY A 233 26.17 -21.46 13.77
N ALA A 234 25.28 -22.19 14.45
CA ALA A 234 24.54 -23.34 13.92
C ALA A 234 23.23 -23.54 14.71
N LEU A 235 22.13 -23.87 14.06
CA LEU A 235 20.87 -24.14 14.76
C LEU A 235 20.98 -25.46 15.56
N PRO A 236 20.37 -25.54 16.75
CA PRO A 236 20.36 -26.79 17.52
C PRO A 236 19.64 -27.90 16.75
N LEU A 237 20.15 -29.14 16.84
CA LEU A 237 19.69 -30.33 16.09
C LEU A 237 18.19 -30.64 16.24
N ALA A 238 17.57 -30.24 17.36
CA ALA A 238 16.12 -30.19 17.54
C ALA A 238 15.80 -29.27 18.72
N GLY A 239 14.88 -28.32 18.53
CA GLY A 239 14.35 -27.52 19.64
C GLY A 239 13.93 -26.10 19.25
N THR A 240 13.14 -25.48 20.12
CA THR A 240 12.89 -24.03 20.06
C THR A 240 14.23 -23.30 20.15
N LEU A 241 14.44 -22.30 19.29
CA LEU A 241 15.59 -21.40 19.40
C LEU A 241 15.69 -20.88 20.84
N PRO A 242 16.90 -20.76 21.44
CA PRO A 242 17.04 -20.16 22.77
C PRO A 242 16.33 -18.79 22.81
N GLY A 243 15.31 -18.65 23.66
CA GLY A 243 14.50 -17.43 23.74
C GLY A 243 13.62 -17.11 22.53
N GLY A 244 13.53 -18.00 21.54
CA GLY A 244 12.73 -17.82 20.33
C GLY A 244 13.27 -16.76 19.36
N LEU A 245 14.48 -16.22 19.59
CA LEU A 245 15.13 -15.21 18.76
C LEU A 245 16.58 -15.65 18.46
N ALA A 246 16.91 -15.83 17.18
CA ALA A 246 18.24 -16.21 16.75
C ALA A 246 18.74 -15.31 15.62
N ARG A 247 20.01 -14.94 15.70
CA ARG A 247 20.73 -14.25 14.62
C ARG A 247 21.93 -15.09 14.19
N VAL A 248 22.07 -15.27 12.89
CA VAL A 248 23.27 -15.85 12.27
C VAL A 248 24.02 -14.72 11.56
N ARG A 249 25.25 -14.46 12.00
CA ARG A 249 26.14 -13.52 11.32
C ARG A 249 26.78 -14.22 10.12
N GLY A 250 26.48 -13.74 8.92
CA GLY A 250 26.89 -14.37 7.66
C GLY A 250 25.90 -15.43 7.18
N ASP A 251 26.41 -16.42 6.46
CA ASP A 251 25.61 -17.47 5.83
C ASP A 251 25.27 -18.58 6.83
N LEU A 252 24.09 -19.20 6.64
CA LEU A 252 23.67 -20.40 7.37
C LEU A 252 23.54 -21.57 6.40
N VAL A 253 24.27 -22.65 6.65
CA VAL A 253 24.12 -23.91 5.91
C VAL A 253 23.37 -24.92 6.77
N VAL A 254 22.33 -25.53 6.21
CA VAL A 254 21.56 -26.61 6.84
C VAL A 254 21.89 -27.91 6.13
N ASP A 255 22.78 -28.70 6.71
CA ASP A 255 23.30 -29.97 6.18
C ASP A 255 22.77 -31.22 6.90
N ALA A 256 22.06 -31.04 8.01
CA ALA A 256 21.29 -32.07 8.72
C ALA A 256 19.83 -31.61 8.89
N PRO A 257 18.88 -32.54 9.14
CA PRO A 257 17.50 -32.16 9.46
C PRO A 257 17.43 -31.32 10.74
N LEU A 258 16.76 -30.17 10.66
CA LEU A 258 16.60 -29.23 11.76
C LEU A 258 15.13 -28.80 11.88
N SER A 259 14.71 -28.47 13.09
CA SER A 259 13.42 -27.84 13.35
C SER A 259 13.53 -26.74 14.38
N GLY A 260 12.68 -25.72 14.26
CA GLY A 260 12.71 -24.56 15.16
C GLY A 260 11.45 -23.71 15.12
N ALA A 261 11.36 -22.77 16.06
CA ALA A 261 10.29 -21.79 16.10
C ALA A 261 10.79 -20.44 16.62
N GLY A 262 10.12 -19.36 16.19
CA GLY A 262 10.42 -17.98 16.59
C GLY A 262 10.84 -17.09 15.43
N LEU A 263 11.84 -16.23 15.66
CA LEU A 263 12.46 -15.39 14.63
C LEU A 263 13.88 -15.86 14.36
N LEU A 264 14.14 -16.29 13.13
CA LEU A 264 15.48 -16.60 12.62
C LEU A 264 15.91 -15.50 11.65
N PHE A 265 16.96 -14.76 12.00
CA PHE A 265 17.57 -13.74 11.13
C PHE A 265 18.94 -14.21 10.66
N VAL A 266 19.12 -14.34 9.35
CA VAL A 266 20.39 -14.68 8.71
C VAL A 266 20.88 -13.44 7.96
N ASP A 267 22.02 -12.89 8.36
CA ASP A 267 22.60 -11.69 7.73
C ASP A 267 23.04 -11.97 6.28
N GLY A 268 23.40 -13.23 5.98
CA GLY A 268 23.80 -13.70 4.65
C GLY A 268 22.78 -14.63 4.01
N THR A 269 23.27 -15.62 3.27
CA THR A 269 22.48 -16.61 2.54
C THR A 269 22.05 -17.75 3.46
N LEU A 270 20.78 -18.16 3.35
CA LEU A 270 20.29 -19.41 3.92
C LEU A 270 20.39 -20.53 2.86
N ASP A 271 21.34 -21.45 3.02
CA ASP A 271 21.60 -22.58 2.11
C ASP A 271 21.10 -23.90 2.70
N ILE A 272 20.02 -24.42 2.14
CA ILE A 272 19.30 -25.61 2.61
C ILE A 272 19.73 -26.82 1.77
N ARG A 273 20.56 -27.68 2.36
CA ARG A 273 21.05 -28.94 1.75
C ARG A 273 20.34 -30.18 2.27
N SER A 274 19.72 -30.06 3.44
CA SER A 274 18.90 -31.09 4.08
C SER A 274 17.50 -30.52 4.38
N ALA A 275 16.86 -30.90 5.49
CA ALA A 275 15.53 -30.42 5.87
C ALA A 275 15.58 -29.33 6.95
N LEU A 276 14.81 -28.25 6.77
CA LEU A 276 14.50 -27.27 7.81
C LEU A 276 12.98 -27.09 7.91
N ASP A 277 12.41 -27.39 9.07
CA ASP A 277 11.01 -27.10 9.41
C ASP A 277 10.93 -26.00 10.47
N PHE A 278 10.41 -24.83 10.10
CA PHE A 278 10.44 -23.65 10.95
C PHE A 278 9.06 -23.02 11.14
N THR A 279 8.67 -22.76 12.39
CA THR A 279 7.40 -22.10 12.73
C THR A 279 7.64 -20.67 13.22
N GLY A 280 7.31 -19.67 12.41
CA GLY A 280 7.49 -18.26 12.75
C GLY A 280 7.97 -17.41 11.57
N LEU A 281 8.93 -16.53 11.82
CA LEU A 281 9.49 -15.63 10.81
C LEU A 281 10.94 -16.01 10.50
N VAL A 282 11.21 -16.31 9.23
CA VAL A 282 12.58 -16.46 8.72
C VAL A 282 12.94 -15.23 7.91
N VAL A 283 14.08 -14.63 8.20
CA VAL A 283 14.64 -13.51 7.45
C VAL A 283 16.01 -13.91 6.93
N ALA A 284 16.24 -13.81 5.62
CA ALA A 284 17.54 -14.06 5.00
C ALA A 284 17.93 -12.86 4.13
N ALA A 285 18.86 -12.04 4.62
CA ALA A 285 19.22 -10.80 3.94
C ALA A 285 20.07 -11.02 2.68
N GLY A 286 20.86 -12.10 2.63
CA GLY A 286 21.68 -12.46 1.48
C GLY A 286 20.99 -13.35 0.44
N GLY A 287 19.80 -13.87 0.73
CA GLY A 287 19.07 -14.79 -0.17
C GLY A 287 18.76 -16.15 0.45
N VAL A 288 18.03 -16.97 -0.30
CA VAL A 288 17.69 -18.34 0.08
C VAL A 288 18.00 -19.27 -1.08
N ARG A 289 18.71 -20.36 -0.78
CA ARG A 289 19.00 -21.45 -1.72
C ARG A 289 18.48 -22.75 -1.13
N VAL A 290 17.62 -23.44 -1.86
CA VAL A 290 17.18 -24.80 -1.51
C VAL A 290 17.74 -25.74 -2.55
N GLN A 291 18.80 -26.47 -2.19
CA GLN A 291 19.48 -27.40 -3.09
C GLN A 291 18.58 -28.57 -3.47
N ALA A 292 18.92 -29.26 -4.57
CA ALA A 292 18.27 -30.50 -4.94
C ALA A 292 18.32 -31.52 -3.78
N GLY A 293 17.16 -32.07 -3.41
CA GLY A 293 17.01 -32.97 -2.26
C GLY A 293 16.85 -32.27 -0.90
N GLY A 294 17.08 -30.96 -0.82
CA GLY A 294 16.80 -30.14 0.35
C GLY A 294 15.32 -29.75 0.45
N SER A 295 14.85 -29.48 1.66
CA SER A 295 13.48 -29.03 1.91
C SER A 295 13.39 -27.95 2.99
N LEU A 296 12.79 -26.82 2.66
CA LEU A 296 12.47 -25.74 3.60
C LEU A 296 10.95 -25.66 3.76
N ALA A 297 10.46 -25.86 4.98
CA ALA A 297 9.06 -25.64 5.35
C ALA A 297 9.00 -24.49 6.37
N VAL A 298 8.13 -23.50 6.11
CA VAL A 298 7.89 -22.38 7.02
C VAL A 298 6.40 -22.24 7.30
N GLY A 299 6.01 -22.46 8.55
CA GLY A 299 4.70 -22.10 9.09
C GLY A 299 4.74 -20.67 9.64
N GLY A 300 4.40 -19.68 8.82
CA GLY A 300 4.52 -18.26 9.15
C GLY A 300 4.88 -17.43 7.93
N ALA A 301 6.05 -16.78 7.91
CA ALA A 301 6.49 -15.97 6.78
C ALA A 301 8.02 -16.05 6.53
N LEU A 302 8.41 -15.83 5.28
CA LEU A 302 9.80 -15.78 4.81
C LEU A 302 10.08 -14.41 4.17
N TRP A 303 11.06 -13.68 4.69
CA TRP A 303 11.50 -12.40 4.15
C TRP A 303 12.91 -12.53 3.57
N ILE A 304 13.07 -12.15 2.32
CA ILE A 304 14.35 -12.17 1.61
C ILE A 304 14.65 -10.75 1.21
N GLY A 305 15.72 -10.14 1.70
CA GLY A 305 15.89 -8.70 1.49
C GLY A 305 17.31 -8.21 1.47
N TRP A 306 17.65 -7.59 0.34
CA TRP A 306 18.97 -7.11 0.02
C TRP A 306 19.06 -5.59 0.13
N THR A 307 20.11 -5.13 0.81
CA THR A 307 20.41 -3.71 1.04
C THR A 307 21.21 -3.10 -0.12
N GLY A 308 20.53 -2.51 -1.10
CA GLY A 308 21.07 -1.40 -1.90
C GLY A 308 22.28 -1.62 -2.83
N GLY A 309 22.56 -2.82 -3.32
CA GLY A 309 23.56 -3.07 -4.38
C GLY A 309 22.93 -3.34 -5.76
N SER A 310 23.70 -3.82 -6.75
CA SER A 310 23.23 -4.16 -8.12
C SER A 310 23.14 -5.67 -8.51
N ALA A 311 23.42 -6.63 -7.61
CA ALA A 311 23.10 -8.07 -7.73
C ALA A 311 21.81 -8.56 -7.01
N ALA A 312 20.70 -8.80 -7.76
CA ALA A 312 19.37 -9.22 -7.27
C ALA A 312 19.38 -10.18 -6.05
N PRO A 313 18.43 -10.04 -5.09
CA PRO A 313 18.34 -11.01 -4.00
C PRO A 313 17.96 -12.37 -4.60
N VAL A 314 18.80 -13.39 -4.38
CA VAL A 314 18.60 -14.70 -5.01
C VAL A 314 17.70 -15.54 -4.12
N LEU A 315 16.47 -15.75 -4.57
CA LEU A 315 15.72 -16.96 -4.25
C LEU A 315 16.10 -18.00 -5.31
N MET A 316 16.55 -19.18 -4.90
CA MET A 316 16.81 -20.30 -5.79
C MET A 316 16.29 -21.57 -5.14
N VAL A 317 15.41 -22.28 -5.83
CA VAL A 317 14.75 -23.48 -5.30
C VAL A 317 14.91 -24.60 -6.31
N ASP A 318 15.89 -25.46 -6.10
CA ASP A 318 16.09 -26.73 -6.82
C ASP A 318 15.43 -27.90 -6.08
N GLY A 319 15.25 -27.77 -4.76
CA GLY A 319 14.54 -28.72 -3.89
C GLY A 319 13.08 -28.33 -3.66
N THR A 320 12.63 -28.40 -2.41
CA THR A 320 11.25 -28.08 -2.03
C THR A 320 11.17 -26.92 -1.05
N LEU A 321 10.39 -25.89 -1.38
CA LEU A 321 10.02 -24.80 -0.48
C LEU A 321 8.51 -24.85 -0.22
N ARG A 322 8.11 -24.90 1.05
CA ARG A 322 6.70 -24.82 1.47
C ARG A 322 6.50 -23.67 2.43
N LEU A 323 5.56 -22.78 2.12
CA LEU A 323 5.17 -21.67 2.97
C LEU A 323 3.69 -21.82 3.31
N ARG A 324 3.36 -21.80 4.60
CA ARG A 324 1.97 -21.89 5.07
C ARG A 324 1.69 -20.80 6.07
N GLN A 325 0.51 -20.19 5.98
CA GLN A 325 0.11 -19.21 6.95
C GLN A 325 -0.02 -19.84 8.34
N SER A 326 0.57 -19.17 9.33
CA SER A 326 0.29 -19.42 10.74
C SER A 326 0.22 -18.09 11.47
N ARG A 327 -1.01 -17.62 11.71
CA ARG A 327 -1.28 -16.40 12.46
C ARG A 327 -0.75 -16.51 13.89
N ALA A 328 -0.95 -17.66 14.53
CA ALA A 328 -0.45 -17.93 15.87
C ALA A 328 1.08 -17.83 15.96
N ALA A 329 1.81 -18.30 14.94
CA ALA A 329 3.25 -18.20 14.88
C ALA A 329 3.71 -16.74 14.73
N LEU A 330 3.11 -15.97 13.81
CA LEU A 330 3.43 -14.55 13.61
C LEU A 330 3.08 -13.69 14.83
N ASP A 331 1.94 -13.93 15.47
CA ASP A 331 1.56 -13.27 16.73
C ASP A 331 2.47 -13.69 17.89
N GLY A 332 3.01 -14.92 17.85
CA GLY A 332 4.04 -15.40 18.77
C GLY A 332 5.35 -14.63 18.61
N VAL A 333 5.80 -14.45 17.36
CA VAL A 333 6.99 -13.65 17.05
C VAL A 333 6.80 -12.18 17.45
N ASP A 334 5.66 -11.55 17.14
CA ASP A 334 5.37 -10.14 17.51
C ASP A 334 5.39 -9.92 19.03
N ARG A 335 5.04 -10.93 19.82
CA ARG A 335 5.14 -10.89 21.29
C ARG A 335 6.58 -10.99 21.80
N LEU A 336 7.45 -11.71 21.10
CA LEU A 336 8.87 -11.82 21.45
C LEU A 336 9.65 -10.57 21.04
N LEU A 337 9.44 -10.13 19.80
CA LEU A 337 10.03 -8.95 19.23
C LEU A 337 8.97 -8.28 18.34
N PRO A 338 8.41 -7.12 18.75
CA PRO A 338 7.41 -6.43 17.95
C PRO A 338 7.88 -6.29 16.51
N LEU A 339 7.05 -6.70 15.56
CA LEU A 339 7.34 -6.67 14.13
C LEU A 339 6.96 -5.31 13.53
N PRO A 340 7.60 -4.90 12.42
CA PRO A 340 7.24 -3.67 11.74
C PRO A 340 5.80 -3.73 11.23
N ARG A 341 5.09 -2.61 11.29
CA ARG A 341 3.68 -2.48 10.90
C ARG A 341 3.54 -1.55 9.71
N ARG A 342 2.68 -1.90 8.76
CA ARG A 342 2.42 -1.03 7.61
C ARG A 342 1.67 0.24 8.04
N PRO A 343 1.88 1.36 7.33
CA PRO A 343 1.04 2.54 7.51
C PRO A 343 -0.39 2.23 7.06
N VAL A 344 -1.37 2.79 7.76
CA VAL A 344 -2.79 2.73 7.40
C VAL A 344 -3.43 4.09 7.62
N LEU A 345 -4.32 4.46 6.71
CA LEU A 345 -5.12 5.67 6.85
C LEU A 345 -6.20 5.44 7.91
N LEU A 346 -6.21 6.25 8.96
CA LEU A 346 -7.17 6.18 10.06
C LEU A 346 -8.33 7.16 9.89
N GLY A 347 -8.12 8.25 9.15
CA GLY A 347 -9.15 9.23 8.85
C GLY A 347 -8.62 10.34 7.95
N VAL A 348 -9.54 10.98 7.22
CA VAL A 348 -9.25 12.11 6.32
C VAL A 348 -10.30 13.18 6.53
N LYS A 349 -9.86 14.43 6.43
CA LYS A 349 -10.69 15.63 6.43
C LYS A 349 -10.31 16.50 5.24
N ASP A 350 -11.31 16.88 4.46
CA ASP A 350 -11.19 17.92 3.44
C ASP A 350 -11.19 19.30 4.12
N LEU A 351 -10.17 20.11 3.81
CA LEU A 351 -9.98 21.46 4.37
C LEU A 351 -10.37 22.57 3.39
N ALA A 352 -10.81 22.22 2.17
CA ALA A 352 -11.16 23.07 1.02
C ALA A 352 -10.12 23.14 -0.11
#